data_AF-A0A2H5YC46-F1
#
_entry.id   AF-A0A2H5YC46-F1
#
_cell.length_a   1.000
_cell.length_b   1.000
_cell.length_c   1.000
_cell.angle_alpha   90.00
_cell.angle_beta   90.00
_cell.angle_gamma   90.00
#
_symmetry.space_group_name_H-M   'P 1'
#
loop_
_entity.id
_entity.type
_entity.pdbx_description
1 polymer ?
#
loop_
_entity_poly.entity_id
_entity_poly.type
_entity_poly.pdbx_seq_one_letter_code
_entity_poly.pdbx_strand_id
1 'polypeptide(L)' 'MGKLVRITLVRSPIGSKAYHKKTVQALGLRRLHQSVLFPDSPSLRGMLKAVQHLVRVEEVPEAQAEPSPAQKEQERW' A
#
# COMPACT_ATOMS: atom_id res chain seq x y z
N MET A 1 -8.87 -10.48 14.36
CA MET A 1 -8.80 -9.16 13.71
C MET A 1 -7.64 -9.15 12.73
N GLY A 2 -7.93 -8.88 11.45
CA GLY A 2 -6.90 -8.82 10.40
C GLY A 2 -6.18 -7.49 10.47
N LYS A 3 -4.86 -7.52 10.63
CA LYS A 3 -4.02 -6.33 10.52
C LYS A 3 -4.19 -5.74 9.11
N LEU A 4 -4.29 -4.43 8.99
CA LEU A 4 -4.28 -3.77 7.69
C LEU A 4 -2.83 -3.56 7.26
N VAL A 5 -2.55 -3.79 5.98
CA VAL A 5 -1.28 -3.47 5.37
C VAL A 5 -1.47 -2.36 4.35
N ARG A 6 -0.70 -1.29 4.50
CA ARG A 6 -0.57 -0.23 3.51
C ARG A 6 0.54 -0.62 2.54
N ILE A 7 0.17 -0.81 1.28
CA ILE A 7 1.09 -1.16 0.21
C ILE A 7 1.29 0.09 -0.65
N THR A 8 2.53 0.55 -0.78
CA THR A 8 2.89 1.72 -1.59
C THR A 8 3.82 1.31 -2.71
N LEU A 9 3.51 1.70 -3.95
CA LEU A 9 4.41 1.46 -5.09
C LEU A 9 5.57 2.47 -5.05
N VAL A 10 6.79 2.02 -4.75
CA VAL A 10 7.97 2.91 -4.67
C VAL A 10 8.79 2.92 -5.96
N ARG A 11 8.71 1.87 -6.76
CA ARG A 11 9.48 1.74 -8.01
C ARG A 11 8.57 1.34 -9.17
N SER A 12 8.85 1.89 -10.35
CA SER A 12 8.08 1.61 -11.55
C SER A 12 8.20 0.14 -11.99
N PRO A 13 7.08 -0.53 -12.36
CA PRO A 13 7.08 -1.91 -12.82
C PRO A 13 7.50 -2.06 -14.30
N ILE A 14 7.77 -0.97 -15.03
CA ILE A 14 8.04 -0.98 -16.49
C ILE A 14 9.23 -1.89 -16.86
N GLY A 15 10.30 -1.90 -16.07
CA GLY A 15 11.48 -2.76 -16.27
C GLY A 15 11.39 -4.15 -15.64
N SER A 16 10.25 -4.50 -15.02
CA SER A 16 10.09 -5.79 -14.33
C SER A 16 9.53 -6.87 -15.25
N LYS A 17 9.71 -8.14 -14.83
CA LYS A 17 9.12 -9.31 -15.50
C LYS A 17 7.61 -9.14 -15.68
N ALA A 18 7.06 -9.72 -16.76
CA ALA A 18 5.63 -9.62 -17.08
C ALA A 18 4.71 -10.09 -15.93
N TYR A 19 5.13 -11.12 -15.19
CA TYR A 19 4.41 -11.60 -14.00
C TYR A 19 4.30 -10.53 -12.91
N HIS A 20 5.39 -9.82 -12.58
CA HIS A 20 5.36 -8.76 -11.57
C HIS A 20 4.46 -7.60 -11.99
N LYS A 21 4.48 -7.24 -13.29
CA LYS A 21 3.57 -6.22 -13.84
C LYS A 21 2.10 -6.59 -13.61
N LYS A 22 1.74 -7.85 -13.87
CA LYS A 22 0.37 -8.36 -13.64
C LYS A 22 0.00 -8.32 -12.16
N THR A 23 0.91 -8.72 -11.26
CA THR A 23 0.68 -8.66 -9.81
C THR A 23 0.44 -7.23 -9.32
N VAL A 24 1.26 -6.27 -9.75
CA VAL A 24 1.13 -4.85 -9.40
C VAL A 24 -0.20 -4.27 -9.94
N GLN A 25 -0.59 -4.64 -11.15
CA GLN A 25 -1.89 -4.27 -11.73
C GLN A 25 -3.08 -4.90 -10.98
N ALA A 26 -2.97 -6.17 -10.59
CA ALA A 26 -4.00 -6.87 -9.80
C ALA A 26 -4.17 -6.25 -8.40
N LEU A 27 -3.09 -5.74 -7.81
CA LEU A 27 -3.13 -4.96 -6.57
C LEU A 27 -3.69 -3.52 -6.75
N GLY A 28 -4.01 -3.11 -7.98
CA GLY A 28 -4.57 -1.77 -8.26
C GLY A 28 -3.55 -0.63 -8.23
N LEU A 29 -2.25 -0.95 -8.18
CA LEU A 29 -1.17 0.04 -8.14
C LEU A 29 -0.80 0.46 -9.56
N ARG A 30 -1.34 1.59 -10.01
CA ARG A 30 -1.11 2.11 -11.37
C ARG A 30 -0.12 3.27 -11.42
N ARG A 31 -0.01 4.04 -10.33
CA ARG A 31 0.85 5.23 -10.26
C ARG A 31 1.97 5.03 -9.23
N LEU A 32 3.11 5.67 -9.47
CA LEU A 32 4.19 5.72 -8.49
C LEU A 32 3.71 6.46 -7.23
N HIS A 33 4.11 5.98 -6.06
CA HIS A 33 3.70 6.45 -4.72
C HIS A 33 2.22 6.31 -4.39
N GLN A 34 1.44 5.61 -5.22
CA GLN A 34 0.08 5.24 -4.85
C GLN A 34 0.11 4.24 -3.70
N SER A 35 -0.69 4.51 -2.66
CA SER A 35 -0.85 3.60 -1.52
C SER A 35 -2.26 3.01 -1.48
N VAL A 36 -2.36 1.72 -1.22
CA VAL A 36 -3.65 1.00 -1.06
C VAL A 36 -3.62 0.20 0.23
N LEU A 37 -4.76 0.18 0.94
CA LEU A 37 -4.94 -0.60 2.16
C LEU A 37 -5.56 -1.95 1.81
N PHE A 38 -4.96 -3.02 2.32
CA PHE A 38 -5.50 -4.37 2.19
C PHE A 38 -5.51 -5.08 3.55
N PRO A 39 -6.47 -6.00 3.77
CA PRO A 39 -6.41 -6.91 4.91
C PRO A 39 -5.23 -7.87 4.73
N ASP A 40 -4.47 -8.07 5.81
CA ASP A 40 -3.38 -9.04 5.81
C ASP A 40 -3.92 -10.46 5.65
N SER A 41 -3.48 -11.13 4.58
CA SER A 41 -3.82 -12.51 4.28
C SER A 41 -2.56 -13.25 3.80
N PRO A 42 -2.45 -14.56 4.05
CA PRO A 42 -1.29 -15.35 3.62
C PRO A 42 -1.10 -15.31 2.09
N SER A 43 -2.21 -15.30 1.33
CA SER A 43 -2.17 -15.16 -0.13
C SER A 43 -1.57 -13.82 -0.57
N LEU A 44 -1.96 -12.73 0.09
CA LEU A 44 -1.43 -11.39 -0.19
C LEU A 44 0.07 -11.29 0.17
N ARG A 45 0.50 -11.89 1.28
CA ARG A 45 1.93 -12.00 1.63
C ARG A 45 2.73 -12.75 0.56
N GLY A 46 2.17 -13.82 -0.02
CA GLY A 46 2.79 -14.54 -1.13
C GLY A 46 2.97 -13.66 -2.37
N MET A 47 1.94 -12.91 -2.74
CA MET A 47 2.00 -11.94 -3.85
C MET A 47 3.03 -10.84 -3.58
N LEU A 48 3.06 -10.29 -2.36
CA LEU A 48 3.98 -9.24 -1.96
C LEU A 48 5.44 -9.69 -2.01
N LYS A 49 5.76 -10.92 -1.61
CA LYS A 49 7.12 -11.47 -1.72
C LYS A 49 7.65 -11.44 -3.15
N ALA A 50 6.80 -11.75 -4.14
CA ALA A 50 7.21 -11.67 -5.53
C ALA A 50 7.56 -10.25 -5.99
N VAL A 51 6.88 -9.24 -5.45
CA VAL A 51 7.04 -7.83 -5.85
C VAL A 51 7.73 -6.96 -4.80
N GLN A 52 8.41 -7.56 -3.81
CA GLN A 52 8.99 -6.88 -2.64
C GLN A 52 9.96 -5.74 -2.97
N HIS A 53 10.57 -5.75 -4.17
CA HIS A 53 11.50 -4.74 -4.64
C HIS A 53 10.82 -3.55 -5.32
N LEU A 54 9.52 -3.65 -5.60
CA LEU A 54 8.71 -2.60 -6.22
C LEU A 54 7.82 -1.88 -5.21
N VAL A 55 7.46 -2.56 -4.12
CA VAL A 55 6.50 -2.08 -3.15
C VAL A 55 7.12 -1.92 -1.77
N ARG A 56 6.64 -0.92 -1.04
CA ARG A 56 6.89 -0.72 0.39
C ARG A 56 5.62 -1.11 1.14
N VAL A 57 5.77 -1.95 2.15
CA VAL A 57 4.66 -2.45 2.97
C VAL A 57 4.79 -1.88 4.37
N GLU A 58 3.73 -1.26 4.85
CA GLU A 58 3.64 -0.72 6.21
C GLU A 58 2.45 -1.39 6.91
N GLU A 59 2.70 -2.03 8.04
CA GLU A 59 1.63 -2.61 8.87
C GLU A 59 0.95 -1.45 9.61
N VAL A 60 -0.34 -1.24 9.35
CA VAL A 60 -1.15 -0.24 10.02
C VAL A 60 -2.02 -0.97 11.04
N PRO A 61 -1.69 -0.92 12.34
CA PRO A 61 -2.62 -1.33 13.36
C PRO A 61 -3.81 -0.38 13.31
N GLU A 62 -5.01 -0.96 13.35
CA GLU A 62 -6.34 -0.32 13.30
C GLU A 62 -6.51 0.88 14.27
N ALA A 63 -5.58 1.09 15.20
CA ALA A 63 -5.52 2.16 16.19
C ALA A 63 -5.32 3.59 15.65
N GLN A 64 -5.16 3.79 14.33
CA GLN A 64 -5.00 5.14 13.72
C GLN A 64 -6.28 5.65 13.03
N ALA A 65 -7.43 5.00 13.26
CA ALA A 65 -8.72 5.43 12.73
C ALA A 65 -9.58 6.19 13.75
N GLU A 66 -8.98 6.91 14.71
CA GLU A 66 -9.61 8.13 15.21
C GLU A 66 -9.26 9.22 14.19
N PRO A 67 -10.21 9.70 13.36
CA PRO A 67 -9.98 10.93 12.63
C PRO A 67 -9.88 12.03 13.67
N SER A 68 -8.67 12.38 14.13
CA SER A 68 -8.48 13.65 14.81
C SER A 68 -8.92 14.73 13.82
N PRO A 69 -10.01 15.49 14.08
CA PRO A 69 -10.46 16.55 13.19
C PRO A 69 -9.51 17.77 13.21
N ALA A 70 -8.31 17.66 13.80
CA ALA A 70 -7.56 18.80 14.33
C ALA A 70 -6.57 19.46 13.35
N GLN A 71 -6.59 19.16 12.06
CA GLN A 71 -5.55 19.69 11.13
C GLN A 71 -6.03 20.73 10.11
N LYS A 72 -7.20 21.37 10.30
CA LYS A 72 -7.62 22.49 9.42
C LYS A 72 -8.20 23.75 10.10
N GLU A 73 -7.99 23.93 11.41
CA GLU A 73 -8.47 25.15 12.10
C GLU A 73 -7.35 26.15 12.46
N GLN A 74 -6.07 25.85 12.21
CA GLN A 74 -4.93 26.71 12.60
C GLN A 74 -4.31 27.54 11.46
N GLU A 75 -5.03 27.75 10.36
CA GLU A 75 -4.66 28.75 9.34
C GLU A 75 -5.81 29.73 9.08
N ARG A 76 -6.43 30.22 10.17
CA ARG A 76 -7.26 31.43 10.13
C ARG A 76 -6.63 32.51 11.01
N TRP A 77 -5.53 33.09 10.54
CA TRP A 77 -5.18 34.48 10.82
C TRP A 77 -4.27 35.03 9.71
#